data_AF-A0A0H3J1H0-F1
#
_entry.id   AF-A0A0H3J1H0-F1
#
_cell.length_a   1.000
_cell.length_b   1.000
_cell.length_c   1.000
_cell.angle_alpha   90.00
_cell.angle_beta   90.00
_cell.angle_gamma   90.00
#
_symmetry.space_group_name_H-M   'P 1'
#
loop_
_entity.id
_entity.type
_entity.pdbx_description
1 polymer ?
#
loop_
_entity_poly.entity_id
_entity_poly.type
_entity_poly.pdbx_seq_one_letter_code
_entity_poly.pdbx_strand_id
1 'polypeptide(L)'
;MKIIKSIIIWSIIAVILQSAVFFTADKYYKNSLMNTKTTEVKIEDKSTNTKNIDINIPSSATKVESSFDGEYLSYYENNILNVINTSNGKKEIVPAEKNNRQIYSKWLPDINIIILCEKSIENPTEVSIYTYNAENNSKKSPTDSANVNIKFHLSSSKDKISDIEFSTAMNTFYIKTLKTN
;
A
#
# COMPACT_ATOMS: atom_id res chain seq x y z
N MET A 1 15.35 47.84 30.23
CA MET A 1 16.47 47.09 29.61
C MET A 1 16.82 45.76 30.30
N LYS A 2 16.75 45.64 31.64
CA LYS A 2 17.17 44.39 32.35
C LYS A 2 16.25 43.18 32.11
N ILE A 3 14.93 43.40 32.07
CA ILE A 3 13.93 42.34 31.88
C ILE A 3 14.01 41.75 30.47
N ILE A 4 14.10 42.60 29.44
CA ILE A 4 14.25 42.17 28.04
C ILE A 4 15.55 41.38 27.85
N LYS A 5 16.68 41.82 28.45
CA LYS A 5 17.94 41.06 28.42
C LYS A 5 17.80 39.69 29.08
N SER A 6 17.08 39.59 30.19
CA SER A 6 16.81 38.32 30.86
C SER A 6 16.00 37.37 29.97
N ILE A 7 14.94 37.87 29.32
CA ILE A 7 14.10 37.08 28.41
C ILE A 7 14.92 36.56 27.22
N ILE A 8 15.78 37.39 26.64
CA ILE A 8 16.65 36.99 25.52
C ILE A 8 17.62 35.88 25.97
N ILE A 9 18.25 36.02 27.13
CA ILE A 9 19.18 35.01 27.67
C ILE A 9 18.46 33.68 27.90
N TRP A 10 17.30 33.70 28.54
CA TRP A 10 16.51 32.49 28.77
C TRP A 10 16.01 31.85 27.47
N SER A 11 15.68 32.65 26.46
CA SER A 11 15.29 32.16 25.14
C SER A 11 16.46 31.46 24.43
N ILE A 12 17.66 32.03 24.49
CA ILE A 12 18.87 31.41 23.94
C ILE A 12 19.16 30.08 24.62
N ILE A 13 19.05 30.02 25.96
CA ILE A 13 19.24 28.78 26.72
C ILE A 13 18.21 27.72 26.31
N ALA A 14 16.94 28.09 26.15
CA ALA A 14 15.89 27.16 25.71
C ALA A 14 16.16 26.61 24.30
N VAL A 15 16.60 27.46 23.37
CA VAL A 15 16.95 27.04 22.00
C VAL A 15 18.14 26.09 21.99
N ILE A 16 19.17 26.36 22.80
CA ILE A 16 20.33 25.46 22.93
C ILE A 16 19.91 24.11 23.48
N LEU A 17 19.07 24.10 24.53
CA LEU A 17 18.59 22.88 25.15
C LEU A 17 17.73 22.04 24.18
N GLN A 18 16.81 22.68 23.46
CA GLN A 18 15.99 22.01 22.44
C GLN A 18 16.86 21.43 21.32
N SER A 19 17.85 22.20 20.84
CA SER A 19 18.77 21.75 19.79
C SER A 19 19.62 20.56 20.25
N ALA A 20 20.05 20.55 21.51
CA ALA A 20 20.80 19.43 22.08
C ALA A 20 19.95 18.15 22.15
N VAL A 21 18.67 18.25 22.53
CA VAL A 21 17.73 17.12 22.53
C VAL A 21 17.49 16.60 21.12
N PHE A 22 17.27 17.48 20.13
CA PHE A 22 17.12 17.04 18.75
C PHE A 22 18.40 16.39 18.19
N PHE A 23 19.57 16.88 18.56
CA PHE A 23 20.85 16.31 18.13
C PHE A 23 21.08 14.91 18.71
N THR A 24 20.76 14.69 19.99
CA THR A 24 20.87 13.36 20.59
C THR A 24 19.82 12.40 20.04
N ALA A 25 18.61 12.89 19.78
CA ALA A 25 17.57 12.12 19.12
C ALA A 25 17.98 11.71 17.70
N ASP A 26 18.50 12.62 16.86
CA ASP A 26 18.98 12.32 15.50
C ASP A 26 20.10 11.26 15.52
N LYS A 27 21.07 11.40 16.43
CA LYS A 27 22.16 10.43 16.57
C LYS A 27 21.65 9.05 17.03
N TYR A 28 20.70 9.02 17.97
CA TYR A 28 20.08 7.78 18.41
C TYR A 28 19.26 7.14 17.28
N TYR A 29 18.46 7.93 16.56
CA TYR A 29 17.64 7.48 15.43
C TYR A 29 18.51 6.94 14.29
N LYS A 30 19.63 7.60 13.97
CA LYS A 30 20.61 7.11 13.01
C LYS A 30 21.21 5.77 13.41
N ASN A 31 21.59 5.61 14.68
CA ASN A 31 22.23 4.39 15.17
C ASN A 31 21.26 3.24 15.46
N SER A 32 19.99 3.51 15.80
CA SER A 32 19.01 2.48 16.17
C SER A 32 18.03 2.11 15.05
N LEU A 33 17.66 3.07 14.19
CA LEU A 33 16.65 2.87 13.13
C LEU A 33 17.26 2.94 11.72
N MET A 34 18.30 3.75 11.49
CA MET A 34 19.04 3.79 10.21
C MET A 34 20.33 2.95 10.21
N ASN A 35 20.46 1.96 11.10
CA ASN A 35 21.52 0.94 10.98
C ASN A 35 21.24 -0.05 9.84
N THR A 36 20.59 0.41 8.77
CA THR A 36 20.56 -0.24 7.48
C THR A 36 21.91 -0.01 6.84
N LYS A 37 22.71 -1.07 6.70
CA LYS A 37 23.92 -1.06 5.85
C LYS A 37 23.52 -0.53 4.48
N THR A 38 23.74 0.75 4.24
CA THR A 38 23.50 1.36 2.93
C THR A 38 24.72 1.01 2.11
N THR A 39 24.69 -0.15 1.47
CA THR A 39 25.58 -0.44 0.36
C THR A 39 25.15 0.46 -0.78
N GLU A 40 25.99 1.42 -1.13
CA GLU A 40 25.90 2.13 -2.39
C GLU A 40 26.07 1.08 -3.51
N VAL A 41 24.95 0.56 -4.01
CA VAL A 41 24.97 -0.35 -5.15
C VAL A 41 25.20 0.54 -6.36
N LYS A 42 26.46 0.61 -6.81
CA LYS A 42 26.70 0.98 -8.19
C LYS A 42 25.92 -0.01 -9.05
N ILE A 43 24.84 0.46 -9.65
CA ILE A 43 24.15 -0.24 -10.71
C ILE A 43 25.13 -0.20 -11.89
N GLU A 44 26.08 -1.12 -11.90
CA GLU A 44 26.64 -1.56 -13.17
C GLU A 44 25.44 -2.16 -13.90
N ASP A 45 25.10 -1.61 -15.06
CA ASP A 45 24.18 -2.22 -16.02
C ASP A 45 24.78 -3.56 -16.47
N LYS A 46 24.74 -4.55 -15.57
CA LYS A 46 24.67 -5.93 -15.97
C LYS A 46 23.32 -6.01 -16.64
N SER A 47 23.34 -5.84 -17.96
CA SER A 47 22.41 -6.47 -18.88
C SER A 47 22.35 -7.95 -18.50
N THR A 48 21.58 -8.25 -17.45
CA THR A 48 21.18 -9.59 -17.11
C THR A 48 20.45 -10.06 -18.35
N ASN A 49 20.94 -11.15 -18.95
CA ASN A 49 20.24 -11.86 -19.99
C ASN A 49 18.76 -11.88 -19.60
N THR A 50 17.94 -11.08 -20.28
CA THR A 50 16.50 -11.06 -20.09
C THR A 50 16.07 -12.45 -20.49
N LYS A 51 15.90 -13.33 -19.50
CA LYS A 51 15.29 -14.63 -19.72
C LYS A 51 13.93 -14.30 -20.31
N ASN A 52 13.71 -14.67 -21.56
CA ASN A 52 12.39 -14.62 -22.15
C ASN A 52 11.54 -15.61 -21.33
N ILE A 53 10.70 -15.05 -20.47
CA ILE A 53 9.77 -15.81 -19.64
C ILE A 53 8.41 -15.65 -20.27
N ASP A 54 7.93 -16.74 -20.86
CA ASP A 54 6.57 -16.80 -21.37
C ASP A 54 5.63 -17.04 -20.19
N ILE A 55 4.83 -16.02 -19.86
CA ILE A 55 3.81 -16.10 -18.82
C ILE A 55 2.51 -16.58 -19.46
N ASN A 56 2.10 -17.80 -19.12
CA ASN A 56 0.85 -18.35 -19.62
C ASN A 56 -0.34 -17.84 -18.78
N ILE A 57 -1.17 -16.99 -19.37
CA ILE A 57 -2.40 -16.48 -18.75
C ILE A 57 -3.57 -17.32 -19.28
N PRO A 58 -4.42 -17.90 -18.42
CA PRO A 58 -5.59 -18.66 -18.84
C PRO A 58 -6.52 -17.84 -19.74
N SER A 59 -7.14 -18.47 -20.73
CA SER A 59 -8.11 -17.81 -21.63
C SER A 59 -9.39 -17.34 -20.94
N SER A 60 -9.71 -17.93 -19.78
CA SER A 60 -10.79 -17.52 -18.88
C SER A 60 -10.44 -16.30 -18.01
N ALA A 61 -9.19 -15.81 -18.08
CA ALA A 61 -8.75 -14.70 -17.26
C ALA A 61 -9.50 -13.41 -17.62
N THR A 62 -9.85 -12.66 -16.59
CA THR A 62 -10.50 -11.36 -16.71
C THR A 62 -9.71 -10.32 -15.93
N LYS A 63 -9.83 -9.05 -16.33
CA LYS A 63 -9.18 -7.92 -15.67
C LYS A 63 -7.67 -8.16 -15.46
N VAL A 64 -6.99 -8.37 -16.58
CA VAL A 64 -5.53 -8.53 -16.62
C VAL A 64 -4.89 -7.15 -16.50
N GLU A 65 -4.10 -6.93 -15.45
CA GLU A 65 -3.47 -5.64 -15.14
C GLU A 65 -2.03 -5.87 -14.67
N SER A 66 -1.08 -5.01 -15.07
CA SER A 66 0.30 -5.07 -14.57
C SER A 66 0.52 -4.13 -13.38
N SER A 67 1.51 -4.43 -12.54
CA SER A 67 2.09 -3.44 -11.65
C SER A 67 2.67 -2.27 -12.46
N PHE A 68 2.93 -1.17 -11.77
CA PHE A 68 3.41 0.07 -12.40
C PHE A 68 4.72 -0.13 -13.19
N ASP A 69 5.64 -0.93 -12.65
CA ASP A 69 6.93 -1.29 -13.25
C ASP A 69 6.90 -2.55 -14.13
N GLY A 70 5.77 -3.26 -14.16
CA GLY A 70 5.61 -4.53 -14.89
C GLY A 70 6.30 -5.74 -14.23
N GLU A 71 6.84 -5.61 -13.01
CA GLU A 71 7.42 -6.73 -12.26
C GLU A 71 6.37 -7.79 -11.87
N TYR A 72 5.10 -7.39 -11.78
CA TYR A 72 3.98 -8.27 -11.48
C TYR A 72 2.83 -8.09 -12.47
N LEU A 73 2.11 -9.18 -12.68
CA LEU A 73 0.87 -9.22 -13.44
C LEU A 73 -0.23 -9.79 -12.55
N SER A 74 -1.41 -9.17 -12.55
CA SER A 74 -2.59 -9.70 -11.89
C SER A 74 -3.70 -10.02 -12.87
N TYR A 75 -4.53 -11.00 -12.52
CA TYR A 75 -5.74 -11.32 -13.26
C TYR A 75 -6.72 -12.08 -12.38
N TYR A 76 -8.00 -12.06 -12.75
CA TYR A 76 -9.04 -12.86 -12.13
C TYR A 76 -9.32 -14.11 -12.93
N GLU A 77 -9.35 -15.25 -12.26
CA GLU A 77 -9.81 -16.52 -12.78
C GLU A 77 -10.81 -17.09 -11.79
N ASN A 78 -12.03 -17.41 -12.25
CA ASN A 78 -13.12 -17.88 -11.39
C ASN A 78 -13.41 -16.97 -10.18
N ASN A 79 -13.35 -15.64 -10.36
CA ASN A 79 -13.48 -14.60 -9.32
C ASN A 79 -12.41 -14.63 -8.22
N ILE A 80 -11.29 -15.31 -8.44
CA ILE A 80 -10.14 -15.32 -7.54
C ILE A 80 -9.01 -14.51 -8.18
N LEU A 81 -8.44 -13.59 -7.41
CA LEU A 81 -7.27 -12.83 -7.83
C LEU A 81 -6.02 -13.72 -7.84
N ASN A 82 -5.32 -13.71 -8.96
CA ASN A 82 -4.02 -14.34 -9.15
C ASN A 82 -3.00 -13.25 -9.43
N VAL A 83 -1.81 -13.38 -8.86
CA VAL A 83 -0.68 -12.46 -9.07
C VAL A 83 0.53 -13.29 -9.51
N ILE A 84 1.16 -12.91 -10.61
CA ILE A 84 2.33 -13.57 -11.18
C ILE A 84 3.51 -12.61 -11.12
N ASN A 85 4.64 -13.07 -10.58
CA ASN A 85 5.90 -12.37 -10.72
C ASN A 85 6.47 -12.61 -12.14
N THR A 86 6.69 -11.55 -12.90
CA THR A 86 7.07 -11.64 -14.31
C THR A 86 8.53 -12.06 -14.53
N SER A 87 9.38 -11.88 -13.51
CA SER A 87 10.80 -12.26 -13.57
C SER A 87 11.06 -13.76 -13.38
N ASN A 88 10.09 -14.52 -12.87
CA ASN A 88 10.26 -15.95 -12.60
C ASN A 88 9.02 -16.82 -12.89
N GLY A 89 7.88 -16.21 -13.24
CA GLY A 89 6.63 -16.90 -13.55
C GLY A 89 5.91 -17.49 -12.32
N LYS A 90 6.37 -17.19 -11.10
CA LYS A 90 5.73 -17.69 -9.87
C LYS A 90 4.36 -17.07 -9.72
N LYS A 91 3.34 -17.92 -9.63
CA LYS A 91 1.94 -17.55 -9.42
C LYS A 91 1.57 -17.67 -7.95
N GLU A 92 0.89 -16.66 -7.44
CA GLU A 92 0.31 -16.59 -6.10
C GLU A 92 -1.20 -16.36 -6.21
N ILE A 93 -1.95 -17.04 -5.35
CA ILE A 93 -3.41 -16.93 -5.30
C ILE A 93 -3.75 -16.06 -4.09
N VAL A 94 -4.54 -15.01 -4.30
CA VAL A 94 -4.95 -14.08 -3.25
C VAL A 94 -6.44 -14.31 -2.95
N PRO A 95 -6.78 -15.18 -1.98
CA PRO A 95 -8.18 -15.49 -1.69
C PRO A 95 -8.90 -14.33 -1.00
N ALA A 96 -10.23 -14.32 -1.15
CA ALA A 96 -11.09 -13.49 -0.32
C ALA A 96 -11.09 -13.99 1.13
N GLU A 97 -11.37 -13.11 2.10
CA GLU A 97 -11.64 -13.53 3.47
C GLU A 97 -12.89 -14.43 3.54
N LYS A 98 -12.98 -15.21 4.62
CA LYS A 98 -14.15 -16.08 4.86
C LYS A 98 -15.44 -15.25 4.85
N ASN A 99 -16.46 -15.78 4.17
CA ASN A 99 -17.78 -15.15 3.98
C ASN A 99 -17.74 -13.81 3.22
N ASN A 100 -16.65 -13.52 2.50
CA ASN A 100 -16.54 -12.36 1.65
C ASN A 100 -16.30 -12.76 0.18
N ARG A 101 -16.59 -11.82 -0.72
CA ARG A 101 -16.27 -11.93 -2.15
C ARG A 101 -15.48 -10.70 -2.61
N GLN A 102 -14.37 -10.92 -3.30
CA GLN A 102 -13.64 -9.83 -3.97
C GLN A 102 -14.51 -9.19 -5.05
N ILE A 103 -14.63 -7.87 -5.02
CA ILE A 103 -15.46 -7.10 -5.95
C ILE A 103 -14.69 -6.04 -6.72
N TYR A 104 -13.52 -5.64 -6.22
CA TYR A 104 -12.68 -4.63 -6.85
C TYR A 104 -11.22 -4.84 -6.46
N SER A 105 -10.33 -4.41 -7.34
CA SER A 105 -8.89 -4.38 -7.12
C SER A 105 -8.26 -3.28 -7.95
N LYS A 106 -7.11 -2.75 -7.53
CA LYS A 106 -6.32 -1.82 -8.33
C LYS A 106 -4.87 -1.83 -7.86
N TRP A 107 -3.94 -1.83 -8.79
CA TRP A 107 -2.53 -1.58 -8.48
C TRP A 107 -2.32 -0.14 -8.02
N LEU A 108 -1.55 0.05 -6.96
CA LEU A 108 -1.07 1.37 -6.57
C LEU A 108 0.06 1.81 -7.51
N PRO A 109 0.16 3.11 -7.83
CA PRO A 109 1.28 3.63 -8.59
C PRO A 109 2.58 3.48 -7.79
N ASP A 110 3.69 3.30 -8.51
CA ASP A 110 5.07 3.27 -7.98
C ASP A 110 5.40 2.18 -6.94
N ILE A 111 4.46 1.32 -6.57
CA ILE A 111 4.66 0.24 -5.60
C ILE A 111 3.93 -1.04 -6.01
N ASN A 112 4.50 -2.19 -5.63
CA ASN A 112 3.95 -3.52 -5.89
C ASN A 112 2.84 -3.92 -4.90
N ILE A 113 1.89 -3.01 -4.66
CA ILE A 113 0.75 -3.21 -3.76
C ILE A 113 -0.57 -3.08 -4.52
N ILE A 114 -1.48 -4.03 -4.30
CA ILE A 114 -2.85 -4.02 -4.79
C ILE A 114 -3.79 -3.58 -3.66
N ILE A 115 -4.65 -2.61 -3.91
CA ILE A 115 -5.85 -2.36 -3.09
C ILE A 115 -6.90 -3.39 -3.48
N LEU A 116 -7.54 -4.01 -2.50
CA LEU A 116 -8.61 -4.97 -2.66
C LEU A 116 -9.85 -4.49 -1.91
N CYS A 117 -11.02 -4.66 -2.52
CA CYS A 117 -12.28 -4.52 -1.83
C CYS A 117 -13.06 -5.83 -1.85
N GLU A 118 -13.53 -6.21 -0.68
CA GLU A 118 -14.29 -7.43 -0.49
C GLU A 118 -15.63 -7.12 0.17
N LYS A 119 -16.69 -7.65 -0.43
CA LYS A 119 -18.07 -7.44 0.01
C LYS A 119 -18.50 -8.64 0.84
N SER A 120 -19.16 -8.40 1.97
CA SER A 120 -19.71 -9.48 2.79
C SER A 120 -20.85 -10.20 2.05
N ILE A 121 -20.87 -11.53 2.14
CA ILE A 121 -21.95 -12.36 1.61
C ILE A 121 -23.20 -12.22 2.49
N GLU A 122 -23.01 -12.11 3.80
CA GLU A 122 -24.10 -11.96 4.79
C GLU A 122 -24.69 -10.56 4.78
N ASN A 123 -23.83 -9.53 4.66
CA ASN A 123 -24.25 -8.13 4.55
C ASN A 123 -23.72 -7.50 3.26
N PRO A 124 -24.41 -7.66 2.12
CA PRO A 124 -23.93 -7.19 0.82
C PRO A 124 -23.74 -5.67 0.70
N THR A 125 -24.15 -4.84 1.66
CA THR A 125 -23.81 -3.41 1.61
C THR A 125 -22.46 -3.12 2.25
N GLU A 126 -21.97 -3.99 3.14
CA GLU A 126 -20.68 -3.83 3.81
C GLU A 126 -19.51 -4.25 2.90
N VAL A 127 -18.53 -3.37 2.80
CA VAL A 127 -17.29 -3.58 2.04
C VAL A 127 -16.10 -3.35 2.96
N SER A 128 -15.21 -4.34 3.00
CA SER A 128 -13.93 -4.29 3.70
C SER A 128 -12.79 -4.00 2.72
N ILE A 129 -11.82 -3.20 3.14
CA ILE A 129 -10.63 -2.88 2.35
C ILE A 129 -9.47 -3.76 2.81
N TYR A 130 -8.68 -4.23 1.85
CA TYR A 130 -7.40 -4.90 2.08
C TYR A 130 -6.34 -4.31 1.16
N THR A 131 -5.08 -4.51 1.55
CA THR A 131 -3.90 -4.28 0.73
C THR A 131 -3.19 -5.61 0.58
N TYR A 132 -2.69 -5.90 -0.61
CA TYR A 132 -1.86 -7.07 -0.87
C TYR A 132 -0.52 -6.60 -1.42
N ASN A 133 0.57 -6.89 -0.71
CA ASN A 133 1.93 -6.63 -1.16
C ASN A 133 2.45 -7.87 -1.89
N ALA A 134 2.76 -7.72 -3.18
CA ALA A 134 3.19 -8.80 -4.05
C ALA A 134 4.65 -9.24 -3.82
N GLU A 135 5.49 -8.39 -3.23
CA GLU A 135 6.91 -8.70 -2.97
C GLU A 135 7.07 -9.70 -1.82
N ASN A 136 6.19 -9.62 -0.82
CA ASN A 136 6.24 -10.48 0.37
C ASN A 136 4.98 -11.34 0.56
N ASN A 137 4.08 -11.37 -0.42
CA ASN A 137 2.84 -12.13 -0.40
C ASN A 137 1.95 -11.86 0.82
N SER A 138 1.95 -10.62 1.31
CA SER A 138 1.22 -10.26 2.53
C SER A 138 -0.08 -9.52 2.21
N LYS A 139 -1.20 -10.09 2.65
CA LYS A 139 -2.51 -9.44 2.67
C LYS A 139 -2.78 -8.85 4.06
N LYS A 140 -3.14 -7.57 4.13
CA LYS A 140 -3.45 -6.86 5.39
C LYS A 140 -4.65 -5.95 5.22
N SER A 141 -5.45 -5.80 6.26
CA SER A 141 -6.48 -4.76 6.31
C SER A 141 -5.86 -3.47 6.85
N PRO A 142 -5.98 -2.32 6.16
CA PRO A 142 -5.59 -1.05 6.74
C PRO A 142 -6.51 -0.74 7.93
N THR A 143 -5.94 -0.09 8.95
CA THR A 143 -6.65 0.30 10.18
C THR A 143 -6.72 1.81 10.31
N ASP A 144 -7.75 2.28 11.03
CA ASP A 144 -7.86 3.68 11.43
C ASP A 144 -6.98 4.01 12.64
N SER A 145 -7.04 5.25 13.13
CA SER A 145 -6.29 5.71 14.31
C SER A 145 -6.63 4.95 15.60
N ALA A 146 -7.75 4.23 15.65
CA ALA A 146 -8.16 3.39 16.78
C ALA A 146 -7.76 1.90 16.58
N ASN A 147 -6.97 1.61 15.53
CA ASN A 147 -6.55 0.27 15.13
C ASN A 147 -7.73 -0.65 14.73
N VAL A 148 -8.81 -0.06 14.22
CA VAL A 148 -9.98 -0.79 13.70
C VAL A 148 -9.87 -0.92 12.19
N ASN A 149 -10.15 -2.11 11.66
CA ASN A 149 -10.13 -2.37 10.21
C ASN A 149 -11.10 -1.45 9.46
N ILE A 150 -10.62 -0.83 8.39
CA ILE A 150 -11.41 0.11 7.59
C ILE A 150 -12.48 -0.64 6.79
N LYS A 151 -13.73 -0.22 6.99
CA LYS A 151 -14.91 -0.70 6.26
C LYS A 151 -15.78 0.47 5.84
N PHE A 152 -16.58 0.28 4.79
CA PHE A 152 -17.58 1.25 4.38
C PHE A 152 -18.85 0.54 3.87
N HIS A 153 -19.96 1.30 3.83
CA HIS A 153 -21.24 0.79 3.36
C HIS A 153 -21.61 1.41 2.01
N LEU A 154 -22.00 0.55 1.08
CA LEU A 154 -22.69 0.93 -0.14
C LEU A 154 -24.15 1.28 0.16
N SER A 155 -24.76 2.14 -0.67
CA SER A 155 -26.18 2.48 -0.51
C SER A 155 -27.09 1.31 -0.85
N SER A 156 -26.69 0.48 -1.82
CA SER A 156 -27.42 -0.71 -2.25
C SER A 156 -26.47 -1.91 -2.44
N SER A 157 -27.00 -3.12 -2.26
CA SER A 157 -26.29 -4.36 -2.54
C SER A 157 -25.93 -4.51 -4.03
N LYS A 158 -26.59 -3.78 -4.93
CA LYS A 158 -26.32 -3.78 -6.37
C LYS A 158 -25.27 -2.76 -6.80
N ASP A 159 -24.93 -1.80 -5.95
CA ASP A 159 -23.94 -0.77 -6.28
C ASP A 159 -22.58 -1.39 -6.54
N LYS A 160 -21.85 -0.80 -7.49
CA LYS A 160 -20.52 -1.25 -7.90
C LYS A 160 -19.49 -0.18 -7.59
N ILE A 161 -18.29 -0.61 -7.20
CA ILE A 161 -17.13 0.28 -7.13
C ILE A 161 -16.63 0.44 -8.55
N SER A 162 -16.59 1.69 -9.03
CA SER A 162 -16.02 2.01 -10.35
C SER A 162 -14.55 2.35 -10.29
N ASP A 163 -14.14 3.05 -9.24
CA ASP A 163 -12.77 3.50 -9.11
C ASP A 163 -12.40 3.74 -7.65
N ILE A 164 -11.11 3.57 -7.35
CA ILE A 164 -10.50 3.92 -6.08
C ILE A 164 -9.19 4.64 -6.37
N GLU A 165 -9.01 5.81 -5.76
CA GLU A 165 -7.74 6.52 -5.75
C GLU A 165 -7.22 6.69 -4.33
N PHE A 166 -5.93 6.49 -4.14
CA PHE A 166 -5.28 6.66 -2.84
C PHE A 166 -4.31 7.84 -2.89
N SER A 167 -4.60 8.87 -2.09
CA SER A 167 -3.69 9.98 -1.88
C SER A 167 -2.66 9.59 -0.82
N THR A 168 -1.45 9.26 -1.24
CA THR A 168 -0.33 8.95 -0.35
C THR A 168 0.05 10.13 0.54
N ALA A 169 -0.02 11.35 0.01
CA ALA A 169 0.27 12.59 0.76
C ALA A 169 -0.73 12.87 1.88
N MET A 170 -1.99 12.47 1.71
CA MET A 170 -3.07 12.71 2.68
C MET A 170 -3.50 11.45 3.43
N ASN A 171 -2.91 10.30 3.11
CA ASN A 171 -3.32 8.98 3.60
C ASN A 171 -4.85 8.75 3.50
N THR A 172 -5.44 9.13 2.35
CA THR A 172 -6.91 9.15 2.17
C THR A 172 -7.31 8.37 0.91
N PHE A 173 -8.34 7.53 1.03
CA PHE A 173 -8.96 6.84 -0.11
C PHE A 173 -10.17 7.61 -0.63
N TYR A 174 -10.23 7.83 -1.94
CA TYR A 174 -11.39 8.33 -2.66
C TYR A 174 -12.03 7.17 -3.41
N ILE A 175 -13.30 6.88 -3.11
CA ILE A 175 -14.01 5.73 -3.66
C ILE A 175 -15.18 6.24 -4.49
N LYS A 176 -15.17 5.92 -5.78
CA LYS A 176 -16.25 6.26 -6.71
C LYS A 176 -17.16 5.06 -6.90
N THR A 177 -18.43 5.22 -6.54
CA THR A 177 -19.46 4.18 -6.71
C THR A 177 -20.41 4.50 -7.86
N LEU A 178 -20.80 3.46 -8.60
CA LEU A 178 -21.87 3.50 -9.58
C LEU A 178 -23.14 3.01 -8.92
N LYS A 179 -24.09 3.92 -8.76
CA LYS A 179 -25.42 3.60 -8.25
C LYS A 179 -26.22 2.89 -9.33
N THR A 180 -26.79 1.76 -8.97
CA THR A 180 -27.75 1.07 -9.84
C THR A 180 -29.14 1.44 -9.34
N ASN A 181 -29.85 2.31 -10.09
CA ASN A 181 -31.25 2.64 -9.84
C ASN A 181 -32.15 1.41 -10.06
#